data_AF-A0A4Y9FC09-F1
#
_entry.id   AF-A0A4Y9FC09-F1
#
_cell.length_a   1.000
_cell.length_b   1.000
_cell.length_c   1.000
_cell.angle_alpha   90.00
_cell.angle_beta   90.00
_cell.angle_gamma   90.00
#
_symmetry.space_group_name_H-M   'P 1'
#
loop_
_entity.id
_entity.type
_entity.pdbx_description
1 polymer ?
#
loop_
_entity_poly.entity_id
_entity_poly.type
_entity_poly.pdbx_seq_one_letter_code
_entity_poly.pdbx_strand_id
1 'polypeptide(L)'
;MEGFYLVFGEGLSEEANRWAQALARALLKAPPQGLLEAVPAYGTLYLEYDPRRLSRRRLLRLLPLPEEEGLEERVVEVPLRYDGEDLPEVAARTGLALEEVKRRHQAPLYRVYALGFTPGFPFMAPVDEALRLPRRAHPRPRVPAHAVAMAGPQTGIYPLPSPGGWHLLGTALVAVYDPHREEPFLLRPGDRVRFREAEGPTPPEPEPLELLPQDPRLPAFRVEEPGLLDLVVDGGRFRVGHLGLARSGPLDPRSAGLANRLVGNLPGAPLLEVAYRGPVLTALRDLVVGLAGYGLVALLDGEEIGPGQSFLWPKGKTLSFRPRGRGVRVYLAVAGGLEVQSFLGSASPDLRGRVGRALRAGDVLGLGEDRPARPGMAFPQLSLPLPLSLRLLPGPQFTEEAWRAFLSGAFRVVRADRMGVELLGPEVPGGEGLSEATPLGGVQVPPSGRPLVLLADKGSLGGYAKPVRVHPEDLWLLGQVWPGAELKFTSGFNREQKHKMPIRLPWERVNPQRLR
;
A
#
# COMPACT_ATOMS: atom_id res chain seq x y z
N MET A 1 5.81 14.66 -1.61
CA MET A 1 6.56 13.44 -1.24
C MET A 1 7.45 13.04 -2.38
N GLU A 2 8.60 12.44 -2.09
CA GLU A 2 9.58 11.97 -3.07
C GLU A 2 10.15 10.63 -2.59
N GLY A 3 10.88 9.91 -3.45
CA GLY A 3 11.57 8.69 -3.07
C GLY A 3 12.61 8.25 -4.08
N PHE A 4 13.52 7.38 -3.64
CA PHE A 4 14.59 6.80 -4.45
C PHE A 4 14.99 5.42 -3.90
N TYR A 5 15.69 4.64 -4.72
CA TYR A 5 16.22 3.33 -4.40
C TYR A 5 17.73 3.42 -4.17
N LEU A 6 18.20 2.82 -3.09
CA LEU A 6 19.59 2.41 -2.92
C LEU A 6 19.73 0.98 -3.44
N VAL A 7 20.79 0.72 -4.20
CA VAL A 7 21.08 -0.60 -4.78
C VAL A 7 22.43 -1.06 -4.25
N PHE A 8 22.45 -2.19 -3.54
CA PHE A 8 23.64 -2.78 -2.93
C PHE A 8 24.18 -3.97 -3.72
N GLY A 9 23.36 -4.53 -4.62
CA GLY A 9 23.71 -5.66 -5.46
C GLY A 9 22.49 -6.16 -6.24
N GLU A 10 22.73 -7.00 -7.24
CA GLU A 10 21.67 -7.60 -8.06
C GLU A 10 21.33 -9.02 -7.60
N GLY A 11 20.16 -9.51 -8.04
CA GLY A 11 19.75 -10.89 -7.78
C GLY A 11 19.49 -11.20 -6.30
N LEU A 12 19.80 -12.44 -5.91
CA LEU A 12 19.63 -13.00 -4.56
C LEU A 12 20.94 -12.94 -3.76
N SER A 13 21.65 -11.81 -3.79
CA SER A 13 22.87 -11.63 -2.99
C SER A 13 22.53 -11.46 -1.50
N GLU A 14 23.04 -12.37 -0.67
CA GLU A 14 22.82 -12.34 0.78
C GLU A 14 23.51 -11.13 1.43
N GLU A 15 24.73 -10.79 1.01
CA GLU A 15 25.46 -9.62 1.49
C GLU A 15 24.71 -8.32 1.19
N ALA A 16 24.30 -8.14 -0.06
CA ALA A 16 23.51 -6.97 -0.46
C ALA A 16 22.21 -6.86 0.33
N ASN A 17 21.58 -8.01 0.63
CA ASN A 17 20.37 -8.06 1.45
C ASN A 17 20.63 -7.70 2.92
N ARG A 18 21.71 -8.21 3.52
CA ARG A 18 22.14 -7.84 4.88
C ARG A 18 22.32 -6.34 5.00
N TRP A 19 22.99 -5.69 4.04
CA TRP A 19 23.20 -4.24 4.04
C TRP A 19 21.90 -3.45 3.88
N ALA A 20 21.05 -3.82 2.92
CA ALA A 20 19.75 -3.17 2.73
C ALA A 20 18.89 -3.23 3.99
N GLN A 21 18.86 -4.38 4.67
CA GLN A 21 18.09 -4.59 5.89
C GLN A 21 18.72 -3.91 7.11
N ALA A 22 20.04 -3.90 7.26
CA ALA A 22 20.73 -3.19 8.32
C ALA A 22 20.42 -1.68 8.25
N LEU A 23 20.53 -1.09 7.06
CA LEU A 23 20.23 0.32 6.85
C LEU A 23 18.75 0.64 7.10
N ALA A 24 17.84 -0.21 6.61
CA ALA A 24 16.41 -0.05 6.88
C ALA A 24 16.10 -0.10 8.39
N ARG A 25 16.64 -1.09 9.11
CA ARG A 25 16.44 -1.23 10.57
C ARG A 25 16.95 -0.02 11.33
N ALA A 26 18.14 0.48 11.01
CA ALA A 26 18.71 1.64 11.66
C ALA A 26 17.84 2.90 11.43
N LEU A 27 17.37 3.12 10.19
CA LEU A 27 16.44 4.22 9.86
C LEU A 27 15.08 4.08 10.54
N LEU A 28 14.55 2.86 10.68
CA LEU A 28 13.24 2.63 11.32
C LEU A 28 13.31 2.72 12.85
N LYS A 29 14.46 2.38 13.46
CA LYS A 29 14.71 2.53 14.89
C LYS A 29 14.77 4.00 15.32
N ALA A 30 15.36 4.86 14.51
CA ALA A 30 15.47 6.30 14.77
C ALA A 30 15.13 7.13 13.51
N PRO A 31 13.84 7.19 13.12
CA PRO A 31 13.45 7.79 11.85
C PRO A 31 13.65 9.31 11.86
N PRO A 32 14.42 9.89 10.92
CA PRO A 32 14.55 11.33 10.83
C PRO A 32 13.20 11.96 10.47
N GLN A 33 12.90 13.13 11.02
CA GLN A 33 11.65 13.85 10.75
C GLN A 33 11.49 14.07 9.25
N GLY A 34 10.40 13.53 8.69
CA GLY A 34 10.11 13.60 7.25
C GLY A 34 10.38 12.29 6.49
N LEU A 35 11.00 11.28 7.10
CA LEU A 35 11.02 9.92 6.53
C LEU A 35 9.62 9.30 6.60
N LEU A 36 9.14 8.81 5.46
CA LEU A 36 7.81 8.22 5.30
C LEU A 36 7.88 6.70 5.17
N GLU A 37 8.84 6.15 4.43
CA GLU A 37 9.09 4.70 4.34
C GLU A 37 10.58 4.38 4.23
N ALA A 38 10.94 3.19 4.72
CA ALA A 38 12.17 2.48 4.40
C ALA A 38 11.85 1.01 4.16
N VAL A 39 11.85 0.57 2.90
CA VAL A 39 11.41 -0.78 2.49
C VAL A 39 12.56 -1.55 1.85
N PRO A 40 13.20 -2.48 2.58
CA PRO A 40 14.22 -3.36 2.01
C PRO A 40 13.56 -4.52 1.23
N ALA A 41 14.13 -4.84 0.06
CA ALA A 41 13.75 -6.01 -0.72
C ALA A 41 14.97 -6.50 -1.52
N TYR A 42 15.41 -7.73 -1.24
CA TYR A 42 16.64 -8.29 -1.81
C TYR A 42 17.82 -7.35 -1.62
N GLY A 43 18.62 -7.06 -2.66
CA GLY A 43 19.72 -6.11 -2.62
C GLY A 43 19.33 -4.62 -2.75
N THR A 44 18.05 -4.27 -2.52
CA THR A 44 17.57 -2.88 -2.68
C THR A 44 16.91 -2.34 -1.41
N LEU A 45 17.05 -1.03 -1.18
CA LEU A 45 16.30 -0.29 -0.16
C LEU A 45 15.61 0.90 -0.81
N TYR A 46 14.28 0.94 -0.76
CA TYR A 46 13.50 2.10 -1.16
C TYR A 46 13.26 3.03 0.03
N LEU A 47 13.55 4.31 -0.17
CA LEU A 47 13.30 5.37 0.79
C LEU A 47 12.27 6.34 0.22
N GLU A 48 11.22 6.62 1.01
CA GLU A 48 10.22 7.64 0.70
C GLU A 48 10.23 8.72 1.78
N TYR A 49 10.14 9.99 1.40
CA TYR A 49 10.23 11.12 2.33
C TYR A 49 9.38 12.33 1.90
N ASP A 50 9.07 13.22 2.84
CA ASP A 50 8.46 14.53 2.57
C ASP A 50 9.57 15.57 2.31
N PRO A 51 9.77 16.05 1.06
CA PRO A 51 10.83 17.00 0.72
C PRO A 51 10.73 18.34 1.45
N ARG A 52 9.55 18.69 2.00
CA ARG A 52 9.35 19.92 2.78
C ARG A 52 9.94 19.83 4.18
N ARG A 53 10.13 18.62 4.71
CA ARG A 53 10.66 18.35 6.06
C ARG A 53 12.07 17.74 6.02
N LEU A 54 12.35 16.95 4.99
CA LEU A 54 13.61 16.25 4.82
C LEU A 54 14.06 16.33 3.36
N SER A 55 15.15 17.05 3.08
CA SER A 55 15.70 17.09 1.72
C SER A 55 16.46 15.80 1.39
N ARG A 56 16.51 15.42 0.10
CA ARG A 56 17.30 14.27 -0.36
C ARG A 56 18.75 14.31 0.12
N ARG A 57 19.39 15.49 0.00
CA ARG A 57 20.78 15.70 0.42
C ARG A 57 20.97 15.50 1.92
N ARG A 58 20.00 15.91 2.74
CA ARG A 58 20.03 15.66 4.19
C ARG A 58 19.83 14.18 4.49
N LEU A 59 18.85 13.54 3.87
CA LEU A 59 18.61 12.11 4.05
C LEU A 59 19.85 11.28 3.70
N LEU A 60 20.49 11.53 2.55
CA LEU A 60 21.72 10.83 2.15
C LEU A 60 22.87 11.00 3.17
N ARG A 61 23.00 12.17 3.81
CA ARG A 61 24.01 12.40 4.87
C ARG A 61 23.66 11.72 6.19
N LEU A 62 22.38 11.47 6.44
CA LEU A 62 21.88 10.82 7.65
C LEU A 62 21.85 9.30 7.52
N LEU A 63 22.17 8.74 6.36
CA LEU A 63 22.23 7.29 6.19
C LEU A 63 23.32 6.75 7.12
N PRO A 64 22.96 5.91 8.12
CA PRO A 64 23.96 5.29 8.97
C PRO A 64 24.83 4.35 8.13
N LEU A 65 26.03 4.09 8.62
CA LEU A 65 26.79 2.96 8.10
C LEU A 65 26.07 1.68 8.51
N PRO A 66 25.91 0.70 7.60
CA PRO A 66 25.42 -0.61 8.00
C PRO A 66 26.45 -1.22 8.95
N GLU A 67 26.14 -1.29 10.23
CA GLU A 67 26.93 -2.05 11.20
C GLU A 67 26.61 -3.54 11.01
N GLU A 68 27.64 -4.37 10.88
CA GLU A 68 27.49 -5.82 10.84
C GLU A 68 27.27 -6.42 12.23
N GLU A 69 27.78 -5.76 13.26
CA GLU A 69 27.75 -6.22 14.65
C GLU A 69 26.33 -6.15 15.24
N GLY A 70 25.91 -7.24 15.90
CA GLY A 70 24.63 -7.29 16.63
C GLY A 70 23.40 -7.69 15.80
N LEU A 71 23.58 -8.14 14.55
CA LEU A 71 22.51 -8.81 13.81
C LEU A 71 22.35 -10.24 14.33
N GLU A 72 21.72 -10.42 15.49
CA GLU A 72 21.28 -11.76 15.91
C GLU A 72 20.40 -12.35 14.81
N GLU A 73 20.89 -13.41 14.16
CA GLU A 73 20.15 -14.13 13.14
C GLU A 73 19.09 -14.99 13.82
N ARG A 74 17.92 -14.39 14.07
CA ARG A 74 16.76 -15.08 14.60
C ARG A 74 16.37 -16.21 13.64
N VAL A 75 16.46 -17.45 14.12
CA VAL A 75 15.98 -18.64 13.41
C VAL A 75 14.56 -18.92 13.86
N VAL A 76 13.62 -18.87 12.91
CA VAL A 76 12.21 -19.20 13.11
C VAL A 76 11.92 -20.55 12.49
N GLU A 77 11.42 -21.47 13.30
CA GLU A 77 10.97 -22.77 12.84
C GLU A 77 9.49 -22.71 12.45
N VAL A 78 9.17 -23.16 11.24
CA VAL A 78 7.79 -23.17 10.72
C VAL A 78 7.35 -24.62 10.55
N PRO A 79 6.44 -25.13 11.41
CA PRO A 79 5.83 -26.43 11.20
C PRO A 79 4.96 -26.41 9.94
N LEU A 80 5.09 -27.45 9.12
CA LEU A 80 4.50 -27.54 7.78
C LEU A 80 3.90 -28.92 7.57
N ARG A 81 2.63 -28.97 7.17
CA ARG A 81 2.03 -30.20 6.64
C ARG A 81 2.17 -30.21 5.12
N TYR A 82 2.79 -31.24 4.54
CA TYR A 82 2.98 -31.36 3.09
C TYR A 82 1.76 -31.94 2.39
N ASP A 83 0.71 -31.13 2.28
CA ASP A 83 -0.59 -31.46 1.68
C ASP A 83 -0.93 -30.59 0.46
N GLY A 84 0.07 -29.95 -0.14
CA GLY A 84 -0.15 -28.97 -1.21
C GLY A 84 -0.69 -29.58 -2.49
N GLU A 85 -1.65 -28.89 -3.11
CA GLU A 85 -2.29 -29.29 -4.36
C GLU A 85 -1.29 -29.57 -5.50
N ASP A 86 -0.20 -28.81 -5.57
CA ASP A 86 0.81 -28.95 -6.63
C ASP A 86 1.93 -29.93 -6.26
N LEU A 87 1.98 -30.48 -5.04
CA LEU A 87 3.08 -31.33 -4.60
C LEU A 87 3.30 -32.55 -5.52
N PRO A 88 2.27 -33.28 -5.97
CA PRO A 88 2.43 -34.35 -6.96
C PRO A 88 2.88 -33.86 -8.34
N GLU A 89 2.40 -32.69 -8.80
CA GLU A 89 2.83 -32.09 -10.07
C GLU A 89 4.32 -31.73 -10.01
N VAL A 90 4.76 -31.12 -8.92
CA VAL A 90 6.16 -30.74 -8.69
C VAL A 90 7.05 -31.99 -8.70
N ALA A 91 6.67 -33.05 -7.99
CA ALA A 91 7.39 -34.33 -7.99
C ALA A 91 7.53 -34.91 -9.41
N ALA A 92 6.43 -34.97 -10.17
CA ALA A 92 6.44 -35.47 -11.54
C ALA A 92 7.33 -34.64 -12.47
N ARG A 93 7.25 -33.30 -12.39
CA ARG A 93 8.01 -32.39 -13.27
C ARG A 93 9.50 -32.31 -12.93
N THR A 94 9.88 -32.60 -11.69
CA THR A 94 11.28 -32.63 -11.25
C THR A 94 11.88 -34.04 -11.35
N GLY A 95 11.07 -35.07 -11.59
CA GLY A 95 11.51 -36.47 -11.61
C GLY A 95 11.86 -37.02 -10.23
N LEU A 96 11.36 -36.40 -9.16
CA LEU A 96 11.65 -36.76 -7.77
C LEU A 96 10.48 -37.51 -7.14
N ALA A 97 10.79 -38.39 -6.18
CA ALA A 97 9.76 -38.94 -5.29
C ALA A 97 9.20 -37.83 -4.38
N LEU A 98 7.92 -37.97 -3.95
CA LEU A 98 7.28 -37.00 -3.05
C LEU A 98 8.12 -36.71 -1.80
N GLU A 99 8.61 -37.76 -1.13
CA GLU A 99 9.45 -37.63 0.06
C GLU A 99 10.76 -36.89 -0.20
N GLU A 100 11.32 -37.03 -1.41
CA GLU A 100 12.53 -36.30 -1.80
C GLU A 100 12.25 -34.81 -2.04
N VAL A 101 11.07 -34.46 -2.58
CA VAL A 101 10.61 -33.07 -2.69
C VAL A 101 10.49 -32.44 -1.30
N LYS A 102 9.84 -33.14 -0.36
CA LYS A 102 9.69 -32.67 1.02
C LYS A 102 11.05 -32.49 1.69
N ARG A 103 11.93 -33.48 1.62
CA ARG A 103 13.27 -33.45 2.23
C ARG A 103 14.10 -32.28 1.69
N ARG A 104 14.09 -32.07 0.38
CA ARG A 104 14.83 -30.96 -0.27
C ARG A 104 14.25 -29.58 0.05
N HIS A 105 12.94 -29.46 0.26
CA HIS A 105 12.35 -28.21 0.73
C HIS A 105 12.66 -27.92 2.21
N GLN A 106 12.88 -28.94 3.04
CA GLN A 106 13.25 -28.74 4.46
C GLN A 106 14.74 -28.47 4.68
N ALA A 107 15.59 -28.91 3.74
CA ALA A 107 17.05 -28.89 3.93
C ALA A 107 17.67 -27.47 4.07
N PRO A 108 17.26 -26.44 3.29
CA PRO A 108 17.87 -25.12 3.40
C PRO A 108 17.50 -24.40 4.69
N LEU A 109 18.47 -23.65 5.25
CA LEU A 109 18.18 -22.58 6.19
C LEU A 109 17.91 -21.30 5.41
N TYR A 110 16.63 -21.08 5.11
CA TYR A 110 16.18 -19.96 4.29
C TYR A 110 16.45 -18.61 4.96
N ARG A 111 16.52 -17.55 4.16
CA ARG A 111 16.53 -16.15 4.61
C ARG A 111 15.31 -15.43 4.06
N VAL A 112 14.66 -14.58 4.86
CA VAL A 112 13.60 -13.66 4.38
C VAL A 112 14.26 -12.48 3.65
N TYR A 113 14.35 -12.56 2.33
CA TYR A 113 14.95 -11.53 1.47
C TYR A 113 14.07 -10.29 1.32
N ALA A 114 12.76 -10.48 1.32
CA ALA A 114 11.77 -9.41 1.28
C ALA A 114 10.49 -9.85 2.01
N LEU A 115 9.74 -8.88 2.52
CA LEU A 115 8.46 -9.12 3.21
C LEU A 115 7.46 -8.10 2.68
N GLY A 116 6.30 -8.56 2.18
CA GLY A 116 5.19 -7.65 1.87
C GLY A 116 4.63 -7.61 0.45
N PHE A 117 4.35 -8.76 -0.17
CA PHE A 117 3.42 -8.84 -1.31
C PHE A 117 1.97 -8.64 -0.87
N THR A 118 1.60 -9.35 0.19
CA THR A 118 0.52 -9.05 1.13
C THR A 118 1.13 -8.87 2.53
N PRO A 119 0.42 -8.29 3.50
CA PRO A 119 0.95 -8.13 4.86
C PRO A 119 1.50 -9.45 5.42
N GLY A 120 2.78 -9.45 5.77
CA GLY A 120 3.48 -10.61 6.32
C GLY A 120 3.94 -11.68 5.32
N PHE A 121 3.73 -11.52 4.01
CA PHE A 121 4.17 -12.52 3.01
C PHE A 121 5.69 -12.53 2.88
N PRO A 122 6.40 -13.62 3.26
CA PRO A 122 7.84 -13.71 3.19
C PRO A 122 8.31 -14.25 1.83
N PHE A 123 9.21 -13.54 1.17
CA PHE A 123 9.98 -14.06 0.04
C PHE A 123 11.28 -14.64 0.57
N MET A 124 11.42 -15.96 0.46
CA MET A 124 12.53 -16.71 1.05
C MET A 124 13.33 -17.46 0.00
N ALA A 125 14.64 -17.56 0.23
CA ALA A 125 15.57 -18.25 -0.67
C ALA A 125 16.77 -18.79 0.16
N PRO A 126 17.54 -19.76 -0.39
CA PRO A 126 17.36 -20.41 -1.69
C PRO A 126 16.55 -21.70 -1.62
N VAL A 127 15.72 -21.95 -2.62
CA VAL A 127 15.18 -23.29 -2.93
C VAL A 127 16.26 -24.14 -3.61
N ASP A 128 16.36 -25.42 -3.25
CA ASP A 128 17.25 -26.42 -3.87
C ASP A 128 17.07 -26.44 -5.39
N GLU A 129 18.18 -26.46 -6.13
CA GLU A 129 18.21 -26.44 -7.59
C GLU A 129 17.37 -27.54 -8.23
N ALA A 130 17.35 -28.73 -7.64
CA ALA A 130 16.57 -29.86 -8.13
C ALA A 130 15.05 -29.64 -8.03
N LEU A 131 14.59 -28.69 -7.19
CA LEU A 131 13.17 -28.36 -7.05
C LEU A 131 12.72 -27.22 -7.97
N ARG A 132 13.64 -26.36 -8.45
CA ARG A 132 13.28 -25.07 -9.05
C ARG A 132 12.44 -25.25 -10.32
N LEU A 133 11.17 -24.88 -10.23
CA LEU A 133 10.25 -24.78 -11.36
C LEU A 133 9.81 -23.33 -11.56
N PRO A 134 9.63 -22.84 -12.81
CA PRO A 134 9.04 -21.52 -13.03
C PRO A 134 7.63 -21.47 -12.45
N ARG A 135 7.15 -20.27 -12.11
CA ARG A 135 5.75 -20.07 -11.71
C ARG A 135 4.78 -20.60 -12.79
N ARG A 136 3.55 -20.91 -12.39
CA ARG A 136 2.46 -21.28 -13.31
C ARG A 136 2.22 -20.17 -14.33
N ALA A 137 1.87 -20.55 -15.56
CA ALA A 137 1.56 -19.60 -16.63
C ALA A 137 0.30 -18.77 -16.33
N HIS A 138 -0.70 -19.40 -15.71
CA HIS A 138 -1.93 -18.74 -15.27
C HIS A 138 -2.00 -18.78 -13.73
N PRO A 139 -2.04 -17.62 -13.05
CA PRO A 139 -2.17 -17.58 -11.61
C PRO A 139 -3.57 -18.04 -11.17
N ARG A 140 -3.64 -18.70 -10.01
CA ARG A 140 -4.91 -18.98 -9.34
C ARG A 140 -5.55 -17.66 -8.92
N PRO A 141 -6.88 -17.50 -9.07
CA PRO A 141 -7.58 -16.32 -8.56
C PRO A 141 -7.57 -16.25 -7.03
N ARG A 142 -7.45 -17.41 -6.36
CA ARG A 142 -7.37 -17.52 -4.91
C ARG A 142 -6.47 -18.69 -4.52
N VAL A 143 -5.36 -18.38 -3.88
CA VAL A 143 -4.55 -19.31 -3.09
C VAL A 143 -5.06 -19.25 -1.64
N PRO A 144 -5.23 -20.38 -0.92
CA PRO A 144 -5.70 -20.36 0.46
C PRO A 144 -4.69 -19.70 1.41
N ALA A 145 -5.16 -19.22 2.55
CA ALA A 145 -4.28 -18.78 3.62
C ALA A 145 -3.41 -19.94 4.12
N HIS A 146 -2.25 -19.60 4.65
CA HIS A 146 -1.22 -20.49 5.18
C HIS A 146 -0.56 -21.41 4.15
N ALA A 147 -0.90 -21.30 2.87
CA ALA A 147 -0.27 -22.09 1.82
C ALA A 147 1.24 -21.78 1.75
N VAL A 148 2.05 -22.83 1.79
CA VAL A 148 3.49 -22.78 1.51
C VAL A 148 3.71 -23.13 0.06
N ALA A 149 4.43 -22.28 -0.67
CA ALA A 149 4.58 -22.41 -2.11
C ALA A 149 5.97 -22.04 -2.59
N MET A 150 6.33 -22.50 -3.78
CA MET A 150 7.61 -22.18 -4.41
C MET A 150 7.49 -21.73 -5.87
N ALA A 151 8.44 -20.90 -6.29
CA ALA A 151 8.63 -20.52 -7.69
C ALA A 151 10.10 -20.11 -7.94
N GLY A 152 10.74 -20.79 -8.89
CA GLY A 152 12.15 -20.63 -9.20
C GLY A 152 13.01 -20.87 -7.94
N PRO A 153 13.94 -19.96 -7.62
CA PRO A 153 14.80 -20.09 -6.45
C PRO A 153 14.12 -19.73 -5.12
N GLN A 154 12.82 -19.45 -5.10
CA GLN A 154 12.13 -18.87 -3.96
C GLN A 154 11.02 -19.77 -3.40
N THR A 155 10.82 -19.68 -2.09
CA THR A 155 9.68 -20.23 -1.34
C THR A 155 9.04 -19.13 -0.49
N GLY A 156 7.79 -19.32 -0.09
CA GLY A 156 6.99 -18.30 0.58
C GLY A 156 5.75 -18.88 1.22
N ILE A 157 5.14 -18.08 2.10
CA ILE A 157 3.94 -18.46 2.87
C ILE A 157 2.87 -17.41 2.60
N TYR A 158 1.72 -17.82 2.06
CA TYR A 158 0.57 -16.95 1.85
C TYR A 158 -0.12 -16.68 3.19
N PRO A 159 -0.04 -15.48 3.80
CA PRO A 159 -0.60 -15.26 5.14
C PRO A 159 -2.12 -15.11 5.11
N LEU A 160 -2.65 -14.70 3.95
CA LEU A 160 -4.04 -14.42 3.68
C LEU A 160 -4.39 -14.95 2.29
N PRO A 161 -5.67 -15.20 1.99
CA PRO A 161 -6.08 -15.60 0.66
C PRO A 161 -5.80 -14.51 -0.37
N SER A 162 -5.08 -14.84 -1.44
CA SER A 162 -4.75 -13.91 -2.51
C SER A 162 -4.54 -14.62 -3.84
N PRO A 163 -4.61 -13.93 -4.99
CA PRO A 163 -4.18 -14.51 -6.26
C PRO A 163 -2.70 -14.90 -6.22
N GLY A 164 -2.32 -15.97 -6.93
CA GLY A 164 -0.94 -16.46 -6.92
C GLY A 164 -0.68 -17.55 -7.95
N GLY A 165 0.51 -17.52 -8.55
CA GLY A 165 0.96 -18.51 -9.55
C GLY A 165 2.08 -19.43 -9.06
N TRP A 166 2.34 -19.47 -7.76
CA TRP A 166 3.39 -20.33 -7.19
C TRP A 166 2.87 -21.76 -6.99
N HIS A 167 3.79 -22.73 -6.98
CA HIS A 167 3.48 -24.15 -6.79
C HIS A 167 3.26 -24.44 -5.31
N LEU A 168 2.05 -24.83 -4.93
CA LEU A 168 1.64 -25.09 -3.55
C LEU A 168 2.17 -26.44 -3.07
N LEU A 169 3.05 -26.42 -2.07
CA LEU A 169 3.70 -27.62 -1.51
C LEU A 169 3.02 -28.14 -0.24
N GLY A 170 2.37 -27.26 0.52
CA GLY A 170 1.74 -27.63 1.78
C GLY A 170 1.10 -26.46 2.52
N THR A 171 0.81 -26.67 3.79
CA THR A 171 0.15 -25.71 4.69
C THR A 171 1.00 -25.47 5.94
N ALA A 172 1.37 -24.21 6.18
CA ALA A 172 2.02 -23.80 7.41
C ALA A 172 1.05 -23.98 8.59
N LEU A 173 1.51 -24.62 9.67
CA LEU A 173 0.72 -24.89 10.87
C LEU A 173 0.82 -23.75 11.90
N VAL A 174 1.33 -22.60 11.47
CA VAL A 174 1.38 -21.35 12.23
C VAL A 174 1.01 -20.18 11.32
N ALA A 175 0.14 -19.30 11.81
CA ALA A 175 -0.16 -18.06 11.10
C ALA A 175 1.04 -17.10 11.19
N VAL A 176 1.61 -16.74 10.04
CA VAL A 176 2.74 -15.80 9.95
C VAL A 176 2.31 -14.34 10.06
N TYR A 177 1.01 -14.08 9.92
CA TYR A 177 0.37 -12.78 10.12
C TYR A 177 -0.94 -12.97 10.90
N ASP A 178 -1.13 -12.17 11.94
CA ASP A 178 -2.37 -12.12 12.72
C ASP A 178 -2.48 -10.75 13.42
N PRO A 179 -3.38 -9.85 12.97
CA PRO A 179 -3.48 -8.50 13.50
C PRO A 179 -3.99 -8.42 14.94
N HIS A 180 -4.48 -9.53 15.52
CA HIS A 180 -4.98 -9.59 16.89
C HIS A 180 -3.90 -9.96 17.92
N ARG A 181 -2.68 -10.31 17.48
CA ARG A 181 -1.55 -10.62 18.37
C ARG A 181 -0.78 -9.36 18.75
N GLU A 182 -0.12 -9.41 19.91
CA GLU A 182 0.81 -8.36 20.35
C GLU A 182 1.94 -8.11 19.35
N GLU A 183 2.49 -9.18 18.77
CA GLU A 183 3.37 -9.13 17.60
C GLU A 183 2.65 -9.67 16.36
N PRO A 184 2.06 -8.81 15.50
CA PRO A 184 1.23 -9.26 14.39
C PRO A 184 1.97 -10.04 13.29
N PHE A 185 3.29 -9.88 13.20
CA PHE A 185 4.12 -10.45 12.15
C PHE A 185 5.12 -11.41 12.77
N LEU A 186 4.96 -12.71 12.49
CA LEU A 186 5.86 -13.74 13.02
C LEU A 186 7.27 -13.56 12.46
N LEU A 187 7.38 -13.24 11.17
CA LEU A 187 8.63 -13.12 10.43
C LEU A 187 8.96 -11.64 10.17
N ARG A 188 10.25 -11.32 10.24
CA ARG A 188 10.80 -10.00 9.95
C ARG A 188 11.76 -10.07 8.75
N PRO A 189 11.97 -8.98 8.00
CA PRO A 189 13.01 -8.94 6.98
C PRO A 189 14.38 -9.31 7.56
N GLY A 190 14.97 -10.38 7.03
CA GLY A 190 16.28 -10.88 7.47
C GLY A 190 16.26 -12.06 8.42
N ASP A 191 15.09 -12.45 8.93
CA ASP A 191 14.95 -13.67 9.73
C ASP A 191 15.42 -14.89 8.92
N ARG A 192 15.98 -15.87 9.62
CA ARG A 192 16.31 -17.19 9.08
C ARG A 192 15.13 -18.12 9.32
N VAL A 193 14.76 -18.95 8.35
CA VAL A 193 13.58 -19.82 8.45
C VAL A 193 13.94 -21.26 8.14
N ARG A 194 13.46 -22.18 8.97
CA ARG A 194 13.54 -23.63 8.72
C ARG A 194 12.14 -24.21 8.72
N PHE A 195 11.77 -24.87 7.63
CA PHE A 195 10.55 -25.67 7.59
C PHE A 195 10.78 -27.03 8.23
N ARG A 196 9.80 -27.52 8.98
CA ARG A 196 9.79 -28.89 9.48
C ARG A 196 8.46 -29.54 9.19
N GLU A 197 8.49 -30.75 8.62
CA GLU A 197 7.31 -31.57 8.46
C GLU A 197 6.69 -31.87 9.83
N ALA A 198 5.39 -31.62 9.94
CA ALA A 198 4.65 -31.81 11.17
C ALA A 198 3.18 -32.11 10.87
N GLU A 199 2.52 -32.72 11.85
CA GLU A 199 1.07 -32.87 11.89
C GLU A 199 0.46 -31.78 12.78
N GLY A 200 -0.79 -31.42 12.51
CA GLY A 200 -1.51 -30.43 13.31
C GLY A 200 -2.67 -29.81 12.54
N PRO A 201 -3.53 -29.05 13.22
CA PRO A 201 -4.64 -28.35 12.58
C PRO A 201 -4.16 -27.18 11.73
N THR A 202 -4.87 -26.90 10.65
CA THR A 202 -4.65 -25.65 9.89
C THR A 202 -5.05 -24.45 10.76
N PRO A 203 -4.21 -23.40 10.87
CA PRO A 203 -4.60 -22.20 11.60
C PRO A 203 -5.83 -21.53 10.96
N PRO A 204 -6.69 -20.85 11.75
CA PRO A 204 -7.80 -20.10 11.18
C PRO A 204 -7.28 -18.99 10.26
N GLU A 205 -8.11 -18.57 9.30
CA GLU A 205 -7.82 -17.34 8.55
C GLU A 205 -7.85 -16.15 9.52
N PRO A 206 -6.90 -15.19 9.45
CA PRO A 206 -6.94 -13.99 10.29
C PRO A 206 -8.24 -13.21 10.11
N GLU A 207 -8.97 -12.98 11.20
CA GLU A 207 -10.21 -12.19 11.18
C GLU A 207 -9.91 -10.69 11.03
N PRO A 208 -10.81 -9.89 10.43
CA PRO A 208 -10.63 -8.44 10.37
C PRO A 208 -10.48 -7.80 11.75
N LEU A 209 -9.47 -6.95 11.91
CA LEU A 209 -9.28 -6.15 13.12
C LEU A 209 -10.20 -4.93 13.07
N GLU A 210 -11.17 -4.87 13.98
CA GLU A 210 -12.06 -3.72 14.14
C GLU A 210 -11.29 -2.53 14.75
N LEU A 211 -11.33 -1.38 14.06
CA LEU A 211 -10.71 -0.15 14.56
C LEU A 211 -11.74 0.82 15.16
N LEU A 212 -13.02 0.67 14.78
CA LEU A 212 -14.09 1.50 15.33
C LEU A 212 -14.50 0.93 16.70
N PRO A 213 -14.61 1.77 17.73
CA PRO A 213 -15.12 1.31 19.02
C PRO A 213 -16.59 0.87 18.87
N GLN A 214 -16.98 -0.20 19.56
CA GLN A 214 -18.38 -0.64 19.62
C GLN A 214 -19.25 0.42 20.33
N ASP A 215 -18.74 0.97 21.44
CA ASP A 215 -19.38 2.01 22.23
C ASP A 215 -18.50 3.27 22.23
N PRO A 216 -18.66 4.19 21.25
CA PRO A 216 -17.89 5.43 21.24
C PRO A 216 -18.20 6.30 22.47
N ARG A 217 -17.18 6.98 23.00
CA ARG A 217 -17.29 7.84 24.20
C ARG A 217 -18.25 9.02 23.98
N LEU A 218 -18.25 9.56 22.76
CA LEU A 218 -19.03 10.73 22.35
C LEU A 218 -19.79 10.42 21.06
N PRO A 219 -20.90 9.66 21.10
CA PRO A 219 -21.66 9.29 19.90
C PRO A 219 -22.03 10.52 19.07
N ALA A 220 -21.61 10.54 17.80
CA ALA A 220 -21.75 11.67 16.90
C ALA A 220 -22.86 11.44 15.88
N PHE A 221 -22.78 10.35 15.11
CA PHE A 221 -23.79 9.99 14.11
C PHE A 221 -23.87 8.47 13.93
N ARG A 222 -25.02 8.02 13.42
CA ARG A 222 -25.27 6.63 13.03
C ARG A 222 -25.26 6.50 11.52
N VAL A 223 -24.76 5.37 11.03
CA VAL A 223 -24.91 4.93 9.64
C VAL A 223 -26.23 4.20 9.51
N GLU A 224 -27.20 4.82 8.83
CA GLU A 224 -28.48 4.16 8.54
C GLU A 224 -28.33 3.23 7.34
N GLU A 225 -27.70 3.71 6.26
CA GLU A 225 -27.39 2.92 5.07
C GLU A 225 -25.94 3.17 4.62
N PRO A 226 -25.15 2.12 4.32
CA PRO A 226 -23.80 2.30 3.79
C PRO A 226 -23.82 2.69 2.30
N GLY A 227 -22.82 3.48 1.92
CA GLY A 227 -22.49 3.83 0.55
C GLY A 227 -21.90 2.66 -0.25
N LEU A 228 -21.07 2.96 -1.24
CA LEU A 228 -20.36 1.92 -2.00
C LEU A 228 -19.10 1.45 -1.25
N LEU A 229 -18.32 2.40 -0.72
CA LEU A 229 -17.12 2.16 0.06
C LEU A 229 -16.81 3.39 0.91
N ASP A 230 -17.32 3.39 2.14
CA ASP A 230 -17.12 4.49 3.08
C ASP A 230 -16.06 4.08 4.10
N LEU A 231 -14.98 4.86 4.20
CA LEU A 231 -13.82 4.52 5.01
C LEU A 231 -13.48 5.65 5.97
N VAL A 232 -13.28 5.33 7.23
CA VAL A 232 -12.62 6.25 8.16
C VAL A 232 -11.13 6.24 7.85
N VAL A 233 -10.57 7.40 7.49
CA VAL A 233 -9.17 7.54 7.11
C VAL A 233 -8.52 8.68 7.88
N ASP A 234 -7.28 8.47 8.32
CA ASP A 234 -6.41 9.52 8.86
C ASP A 234 -5.34 9.91 7.82
N GLY A 235 -4.23 10.52 8.24
CA GLY A 235 -3.12 10.87 7.35
C GLY A 235 -2.44 9.71 6.61
N GLY A 236 -2.74 8.45 6.99
CA GLY A 236 -2.15 7.23 6.46
C GLY A 236 -1.20 6.55 7.43
N ARG A 237 -0.82 5.32 7.10
CA ARG A 237 0.13 4.48 7.86
C ARG A 237 1.52 4.58 7.26
N PHE A 238 2.50 4.95 8.08
CA PHE A 238 3.85 5.27 7.64
C PHE A 238 4.87 4.32 8.27
N ARG A 239 5.98 4.08 7.57
CA ARG A 239 7.14 3.29 8.03
C ARG A 239 6.83 1.82 8.29
N VAL A 240 5.79 1.29 7.65
CA VAL A 240 5.35 -0.11 7.77
C VAL A 240 5.36 -0.86 6.44
N GLY A 241 5.80 -0.21 5.35
CA GLY A 241 5.85 -0.85 4.03
C GLY A 241 6.71 -2.11 4.00
N HIS A 242 7.74 -2.16 4.85
CA HIS A 242 8.61 -3.33 5.07
C HIS A 242 7.91 -4.55 5.68
N LEU A 243 6.66 -4.39 6.16
CA LEU A 243 5.79 -5.46 6.65
C LEU A 243 4.71 -5.85 5.64
N GLY A 244 4.63 -5.17 4.49
CA GLY A 244 3.60 -5.39 3.48
C GLY A 244 2.30 -4.61 3.67
N LEU A 245 2.23 -3.75 4.69
CA LEU A 245 1.09 -2.85 4.89
C LEU A 245 1.14 -1.66 3.94
N ALA A 246 -0.01 -1.29 3.40
CA ALA A 246 -0.16 -0.17 2.50
C ALA A 246 -0.13 1.17 3.25
N ARG A 247 0.13 2.26 2.52
CA ARG A 247 0.06 3.63 3.06
C ARG A 247 -1.37 3.98 3.47
N SER A 248 -2.35 3.59 2.67
CA SER A 248 -3.75 3.97 2.88
C SER A 248 -3.92 5.48 3.03
N GLY A 249 -4.81 5.95 3.92
CA GLY A 249 -5.15 7.36 4.04
C GLY A 249 -6.07 7.84 2.92
N PRO A 250 -6.32 9.16 2.82
CA PRO A 250 -7.16 9.72 1.78
C PRO A 250 -6.50 9.60 0.40
N LEU A 251 -7.27 9.20 -0.61
CA LEU A 251 -6.80 9.12 -2.01
C LEU A 251 -6.57 10.51 -2.64
N ASP A 252 -7.26 11.51 -2.12
CA ASP A 252 -7.11 12.93 -2.40
C ASP A 252 -6.83 13.65 -1.07
N PRO A 253 -5.56 13.67 -0.61
CA PRO A 253 -5.18 14.27 0.66
C PRO A 253 -5.38 15.79 0.69
N ARG A 254 -5.53 16.44 -0.46
CA ARG A 254 -5.80 17.89 -0.51
C ARG A 254 -7.21 18.18 -0.05
N SER A 255 -8.19 17.44 -0.55
CA SER A 255 -9.60 17.58 -0.15
C SER A 255 -9.82 17.11 1.28
N ALA A 256 -9.24 15.98 1.70
CA ALA A 256 -9.32 15.53 3.09
C ALA A 256 -8.74 16.57 4.08
N GLY A 257 -7.56 17.09 3.79
CA GLY A 257 -6.94 18.14 4.60
C GLY A 257 -7.71 19.47 4.55
N LEU A 258 -8.50 19.73 3.51
CA LEU A 258 -9.41 20.87 3.47
C LEU A 258 -10.64 20.65 4.37
N ALA A 259 -11.31 19.50 4.26
CA ALA A 259 -12.45 19.15 5.10
C ALA A 259 -12.11 19.30 6.60
N ASN A 260 -10.97 18.74 7.02
CA ASN A 260 -10.48 18.88 8.39
C ASN A 260 -10.25 20.35 8.80
N ARG A 261 -9.61 21.15 7.95
CA ARG A 261 -9.34 22.57 8.26
C ARG A 261 -10.60 23.40 8.37
N LEU A 262 -11.65 23.12 7.59
CA LEU A 262 -12.92 23.83 7.64
C LEU A 262 -13.60 23.74 9.02
N VAL A 263 -13.33 22.68 9.78
CA VAL A 263 -13.85 22.46 11.14
C VAL A 263 -12.79 22.63 12.24
N GLY A 264 -11.60 23.16 11.89
CA GLY A 264 -10.52 23.43 12.85
C GLY A 264 -9.69 22.22 13.29
N ASN A 265 -9.84 21.08 12.64
CA ASN A 265 -9.02 19.89 12.88
C ASN A 265 -7.63 20.02 12.25
N LEU A 266 -6.68 19.23 12.75
CA LEU A 266 -5.42 18.99 12.06
C LEU A 266 -5.67 18.27 10.72
N PRO A 267 -4.89 18.52 9.66
CA PRO A 267 -5.15 17.95 8.33
C PRO A 267 -5.23 16.42 8.26
N GLY A 268 -4.55 15.71 9.17
CA GLY A 268 -4.54 14.25 9.25
C GLY A 268 -5.46 13.64 10.29
N ALA A 269 -6.37 14.42 10.91
CA ALA A 269 -7.34 13.89 11.85
C ALA A 269 -8.28 12.89 11.14
N PRO A 270 -8.73 11.80 11.82
CA PRO A 270 -9.65 10.84 11.25
C PRO A 270 -10.94 11.49 10.75
N LEU A 271 -11.30 11.22 9.50
CA LEU A 271 -12.52 11.68 8.84
C LEU A 271 -13.09 10.60 7.93
N LEU A 272 -14.28 10.83 7.40
CA LEU A 272 -14.94 9.89 6.49
C LEU A 272 -14.59 10.20 5.03
N GLU A 273 -13.99 9.25 4.33
CA GLU A 273 -13.87 9.23 2.87
C GLU A 273 -15.09 8.52 2.27
N VAL A 274 -15.73 9.18 1.28
CA VAL A 274 -16.93 8.69 0.61
C VAL A 274 -16.69 8.63 -0.90
N ALA A 275 -16.98 7.50 -1.54
CA ALA A 275 -16.71 7.29 -2.96
C ALA A 275 -17.91 6.76 -3.77
N TYR A 276 -18.15 7.34 -4.95
CA TYR A 276 -19.22 7.03 -5.93
C TYR A 276 -20.65 7.20 -5.42
N ARG A 277 -21.05 6.42 -4.42
CA ARG A 277 -22.35 6.49 -3.73
C ARG A 277 -22.05 6.62 -2.25
N GLY A 278 -22.54 7.68 -1.62
CA GLY A 278 -22.33 7.90 -0.20
C GLY A 278 -23.38 7.26 0.70
N PRO A 279 -23.13 7.25 2.00
CA PRO A 279 -24.02 6.67 3.00
C PRO A 279 -25.20 7.60 3.30
N VAL A 280 -26.20 7.05 4.00
CA VAL A 280 -27.24 7.80 4.70
C VAL A 280 -26.88 7.81 6.18
N LEU A 281 -26.71 8.99 6.76
CA LEU A 281 -26.24 9.17 8.12
C LEU A 281 -27.24 10.01 8.91
N THR A 282 -27.41 9.72 10.20
CA THR A 282 -28.25 10.52 11.10
C THR A 282 -27.45 11.02 12.29
N ALA A 283 -27.50 12.34 12.54
CA ALA A 283 -26.80 12.95 13.67
C ALA A 283 -27.44 12.53 15.01
N LEU A 284 -26.61 12.13 15.96
CA LEU A 284 -27.03 11.79 17.33
C LEU A 284 -26.91 12.98 18.29
N ARG A 285 -26.27 14.06 17.83
CA ARG A 285 -26.09 15.35 18.51
C ARG A 285 -25.87 16.46 17.48
N ASP A 286 -25.86 17.70 17.94
CA ASP A 286 -25.50 18.83 17.08
C ASP A 286 -24.01 18.75 16.73
N LEU A 287 -23.70 18.81 15.44
CA LEU A 287 -22.35 18.70 14.90
C LEU A 287 -22.04 19.87 13.99
N VAL A 288 -20.77 20.25 13.93
CA VAL A 288 -20.25 21.08 12.84
C VAL A 288 -19.37 20.19 11.97
N VAL A 289 -19.72 20.13 10.68
CA VAL A 289 -19.05 19.27 9.71
C VAL A 289 -18.49 20.07 8.55
N GLY A 290 -17.38 19.59 7.98
CA GLY A 290 -16.72 20.16 6.83
C GLY A 290 -16.78 19.18 5.67
N LEU A 291 -17.27 19.61 4.53
CA LEU A 291 -17.35 18.81 3.32
C LEU A 291 -16.34 19.34 2.29
N ALA A 292 -15.54 18.47 1.71
CA ALA A 292 -14.63 18.82 0.61
C ALA A 292 -14.45 17.65 -0.35
N GLY A 293 -14.21 17.95 -1.63
CA GLY A 293 -13.90 16.95 -2.66
C GLY A 293 -14.76 17.18 -3.89
N TYR A 294 -14.99 16.13 -4.67
CA TYR A 294 -15.63 16.26 -5.98
C TYR A 294 -16.58 15.09 -6.27
N GLY A 295 -17.47 15.30 -7.24
CA GLY A 295 -18.38 14.28 -7.76
C GLY A 295 -19.64 14.04 -6.93
N LEU A 296 -19.70 14.55 -5.71
CA LEU A 296 -20.82 14.38 -4.78
C LEU A 296 -21.15 15.72 -4.12
N VAL A 297 -22.44 15.94 -3.90
CA VAL A 297 -22.97 16.99 -3.00
C VAL A 297 -23.65 16.33 -1.81
N ALA A 298 -23.61 16.97 -0.66
CA ALA A 298 -24.37 16.52 0.50
C ALA A 298 -25.81 17.03 0.43
N LEU A 299 -26.73 16.26 0.99
CA LEU A 299 -28.13 16.62 1.16
C LEU A 299 -28.46 16.53 2.64
N LEU A 300 -28.73 17.68 3.28
CA LEU A 300 -29.17 17.75 4.68
C LEU A 300 -30.69 17.96 4.68
N ASP A 301 -31.45 16.93 5.06
CA ASP A 301 -32.93 16.93 4.93
C ASP A 301 -33.44 17.36 3.54
N GLY A 302 -32.66 17.05 2.50
CA GLY A 302 -32.98 17.37 1.09
C GLY A 302 -32.39 18.69 0.59
N GLU A 303 -31.88 19.55 1.46
CA GLU A 303 -31.19 20.79 1.04
C GLU A 303 -29.76 20.48 0.56
N GLU A 304 -29.42 20.97 -0.64
CA GLU A 304 -28.12 20.72 -1.27
C GLU A 304 -27.02 21.59 -0.66
N ILE A 305 -25.97 20.94 -0.18
CA ILE A 305 -24.76 21.58 0.34
C ILE A 305 -23.58 21.13 -0.51
N GLY A 306 -23.01 22.08 -1.25
CA GLY A 306 -21.82 21.86 -2.06
C GLY A 306 -20.55 21.68 -1.19
N PRO A 307 -19.52 21.00 -1.70
CA PRO A 307 -18.24 20.86 -1.02
C PRO A 307 -17.44 22.18 -1.00
N GLY A 308 -16.43 22.27 -0.12
CA GLY A 308 -15.62 23.47 0.11
C GLY A 308 -16.10 24.34 1.27
N GLN A 309 -17.02 23.85 2.12
CA GLN A 309 -17.57 24.61 3.23
C GLN A 309 -17.91 23.73 4.43
N SER A 310 -18.09 24.37 5.58
CA SER A 310 -18.62 23.79 6.80
C SER A 310 -20.04 24.23 7.08
N PHE A 311 -20.81 23.38 7.74
CA PHE A 311 -22.21 23.64 8.07
C PHE A 311 -22.59 22.97 9.38
N LEU A 312 -23.69 23.46 9.97
CA LEU A 312 -24.31 22.85 11.13
C LEU A 312 -25.10 21.62 10.66
N TRP A 313 -24.89 20.49 11.33
CA TRP A 313 -25.69 19.28 11.20
C TRP A 313 -26.42 19.03 12.52
N PRO A 314 -27.69 19.47 12.63
CA PRO A 314 -28.45 19.36 13.87
C PRO A 314 -28.78 17.91 14.24
N LYS A 315 -28.92 17.64 15.54
CA LYS A 315 -29.34 16.33 16.06
C LYS A 315 -30.63 15.84 15.38
N GLY A 316 -30.65 14.56 15.04
CA GLY A 316 -31.79 13.87 14.45
C GLY A 316 -31.98 14.13 12.95
N LYS A 317 -31.21 15.05 12.36
CA LYS A 317 -31.28 15.35 10.92
C LYS A 317 -30.48 14.34 10.12
N THR A 318 -30.94 14.07 8.90
CA THR A 318 -30.33 13.07 8.02
C THR A 318 -29.46 13.75 6.97
N LEU A 319 -28.23 13.26 6.84
CA LEU A 319 -27.26 13.65 5.84
C LEU A 319 -27.09 12.49 4.84
N SER A 320 -27.28 12.78 3.55
CA SER A 320 -27.01 11.82 2.47
C SER A 320 -26.18 12.47 1.35
N PHE A 321 -25.79 11.69 0.35
CA PHE A 321 -24.93 12.18 -0.74
C PHE A 321 -25.51 11.82 -2.10
N ARG A 322 -25.39 12.76 -3.05
CA ARG A 322 -25.88 12.59 -4.42
C ARG A 322 -24.77 12.86 -5.44
N PRO A 323 -24.61 12.00 -6.47
CA PRO A 323 -23.68 12.27 -7.56
C PRO A 323 -24.00 13.57 -8.28
N ARG A 324 -23.00 14.44 -8.46
CA ARG A 324 -23.13 15.71 -9.19
C ARG A 324 -21.76 16.19 -9.69
N GLY A 325 -21.70 16.54 -10.98
CA GLY A 325 -20.49 17.04 -11.60
C GLY A 325 -19.45 15.94 -11.89
N ARG A 326 -18.17 16.33 -11.92
CA ARG A 326 -17.02 15.45 -12.15
C ARG A 326 -16.33 15.11 -10.83
N GLY A 327 -15.59 14.01 -10.83
CA GLY A 327 -14.99 13.46 -9.62
C GLY A 327 -15.83 12.30 -9.08
N VAL A 328 -15.31 11.63 -8.06
CA VAL A 328 -16.00 10.47 -7.46
C VAL A 328 -15.86 10.40 -5.95
N ARG A 329 -15.20 11.37 -5.31
CA ARG A 329 -14.79 11.24 -3.92
C ARG A 329 -14.89 12.55 -3.15
N VAL A 330 -15.61 12.50 -2.03
CA VAL A 330 -15.69 13.58 -1.05
C VAL A 330 -15.24 13.10 0.33
N TYR A 331 -14.99 14.06 1.20
CA TYR A 331 -14.53 13.87 2.56
C TYR A 331 -15.42 14.66 3.49
N LEU A 332 -15.93 13.98 4.51
CA LEU A 332 -16.74 14.57 5.58
C LEU A 332 -15.91 14.54 6.87
N ALA A 333 -15.47 15.71 7.30
CA ALA A 333 -14.85 15.89 8.61
C ALA A 333 -15.88 16.38 9.62
N VAL A 334 -15.72 15.98 10.89
CA VAL A 334 -16.50 16.48 12.02
C VAL A 334 -15.57 17.23 12.95
N ALA A 335 -16.00 18.36 13.52
CA ALA A 335 -15.21 19.09 14.51
C ALA A 335 -14.81 18.16 15.66
N GLY A 336 -13.51 18.13 16.00
CA GLY A 336 -12.94 17.20 16.98
C GLY A 336 -12.44 15.86 16.40
N GLY A 337 -12.70 15.60 15.11
CA GLY A 337 -12.30 14.36 14.42
C GLY A 337 -13.13 13.15 14.85
N LEU A 338 -12.92 12.01 14.20
CA LEU A 338 -13.59 10.75 14.54
C LEU A 338 -12.79 9.95 15.58
N GLU A 339 -13.50 9.33 16.52
CA GLU A 339 -12.93 8.36 17.45
C GLU A 339 -12.67 7.03 16.74
N VAL A 340 -11.42 6.57 16.78
CA VAL A 340 -10.98 5.34 16.12
C VAL A 340 -9.67 4.87 16.73
N GLN A 341 -9.53 3.56 16.90
CA GLN A 341 -8.30 2.95 17.38
C GLN A 341 -7.22 2.97 16.29
N SER A 342 -5.96 3.07 16.70
CA SER A 342 -4.83 3.02 15.77
C SER A 342 -4.22 1.62 15.74
N PHE A 343 -3.95 1.08 14.56
CA PHE A 343 -3.10 -0.09 14.37
C PHE A 343 -1.78 0.33 13.72
N LEU A 344 -0.67 0.06 14.41
CA LEU A 344 0.68 0.48 14.00
C LEU A 344 0.77 1.98 13.63
N GLY A 345 0.21 2.82 14.50
CA GLY A 345 0.32 4.28 14.43
C GLY A 345 -0.63 4.97 13.44
N SER A 346 -1.63 4.28 12.89
CA SER A 346 -2.65 4.88 12.03
C SER A 346 -4.02 4.22 12.21
N ALA A 347 -5.06 5.02 12.08
CA ALA A 347 -6.46 4.63 12.06
C ALA A 347 -6.98 4.27 10.66
N SER A 348 -6.20 4.51 9.61
CA SER A 348 -6.60 4.18 8.24
C SER A 348 -6.66 2.66 8.02
N PRO A 349 -7.64 2.16 7.23
CA PRO A 349 -7.78 0.74 6.98
C PRO A 349 -6.66 0.22 6.08
N ASP A 350 -6.32 -1.05 6.23
CA ASP A 350 -5.64 -1.85 5.22
C ASP A 350 -6.55 -3.06 4.92
N LEU A 351 -7.43 -2.90 3.93
CA LEU A 351 -8.42 -3.93 3.60
C LEU A 351 -7.76 -5.23 3.13
N ARG A 352 -6.55 -5.16 2.57
CA ARG A 352 -5.78 -6.34 2.16
C ARG A 352 -5.23 -7.09 3.37
N GLY A 353 -4.77 -6.35 4.38
CA GLY A 353 -4.38 -6.89 5.68
C GLY A 353 -5.55 -7.21 6.60
N ARG A 354 -6.79 -6.98 6.18
CA ARG A 354 -7.97 -7.09 7.06
C ARG A 354 -7.84 -6.22 8.32
N VAL A 355 -7.28 -5.01 8.19
CA VAL A 355 -7.21 -4.01 9.27
C VAL A 355 -8.23 -2.92 9.00
N GLY A 356 -9.19 -2.74 9.90
CA GLY A 356 -10.35 -1.90 9.65
C GLY A 356 -11.25 -2.46 8.54
N ARG A 357 -12.34 -1.73 8.26
CA ARG A 357 -13.33 -2.12 7.26
C ARG A 357 -14.10 -0.89 6.75
N ALA A 358 -14.91 -1.12 5.73
CA ALA A 358 -15.93 -0.16 5.33
C ALA A 358 -17.04 -0.07 6.39
N LEU A 359 -17.71 1.08 6.42
CA LEU A 359 -18.88 1.28 7.28
C LEU A 359 -20.03 0.33 6.90
N ARG A 360 -20.83 -0.02 7.89
CA ARG A 360 -22.01 -0.90 7.78
C ARG A 360 -23.22 -0.18 8.38
N ALA A 361 -24.42 -0.59 7.96
CA ALA A 361 -25.66 -0.15 8.60
C ALA A 361 -25.62 -0.48 10.10
N GLY A 362 -26.05 0.48 10.92
CA GLY A 362 -26.05 0.38 12.38
C GLY A 362 -24.75 0.84 13.05
N ASP A 363 -23.64 1.05 12.32
CA ASP A 363 -22.42 1.60 12.91
C ASP A 363 -22.70 2.96 13.56
N VAL A 364 -22.19 3.17 14.77
CA VAL A 364 -22.22 4.46 15.46
C VAL A 364 -20.81 5.01 15.54
N LEU A 365 -20.59 6.19 14.97
CA LEU A 365 -19.29 6.85 15.00
C LEU A 365 -19.29 7.93 16.08
N GLY A 366 -18.17 8.04 16.81
CA GLY A 366 -17.97 9.03 17.87
C GLY A 366 -17.03 10.16 17.50
N LEU A 367 -17.05 11.24 18.28
CA LEU A 367 -16.05 12.30 18.23
C LEU A 367 -14.76 11.87 18.95
N GLY A 368 -13.61 12.17 18.36
CA GLY A 368 -12.31 11.97 19.01
C GLY A 368 -12.14 12.87 20.23
N GLU A 369 -12.53 14.13 20.07
CA GLU A 369 -12.54 15.18 21.10
C GLU A 369 -13.83 15.99 21.04
N ASP A 370 -14.35 16.43 22.19
CA ASP A 370 -15.46 17.39 22.24
C ASP A 370 -14.91 18.81 22.02
N ARG A 371 -14.85 19.23 20.76
CA ARG A 371 -14.29 20.53 20.37
C ARG A 371 -15.31 21.36 19.59
N PRO A 372 -15.70 22.54 20.09
CA PRO A 372 -16.61 23.40 19.37
C PRO A 372 -15.94 24.01 18.13
N ALA A 373 -16.71 24.15 17.05
CA ALA A 373 -16.34 24.89 15.85
C ALA A 373 -17.50 25.79 15.42
N ARG A 374 -17.22 26.84 14.63
CA ARG A 374 -18.27 27.68 14.04
C ARG A 374 -18.61 27.14 12.64
N PRO A 375 -19.89 26.95 12.29
CA PRO A 375 -20.29 26.59 10.93
C PRO A 375 -20.15 27.79 9.97
N GLY A 376 -20.30 27.56 8.67
CA GLY A 376 -20.30 28.63 7.65
C GLY A 376 -18.92 29.07 7.18
N MET A 377 -17.85 28.40 7.62
CA MET A 377 -16.52 28.57 7.01
C MET A 377 -16.55 28.04 5.58
N ALA A 378 -16.02 28.80 4.63
CA ALA A 378 -15.89 28.38 3.24
C ALA A 378 -14.47 28.63 2.73
N PHE A 379 -13.99 27.75 1.87
CA PHE A 379 -12.72 27.91 1.18
C PHE A 379 -12.84 27.39 -0.25
N PRO A 380 -12.41 28.17 -1.26
CA PRO A 380 -12.58 27.80 -2.65
C PRO A 380 -11.81 26.51 -2.98
N GLN A 381 -12.50 25.56 -3.62
CA GLN A 381 -11.89 24.37 -4.19
C GLN A 381 -11.53 24.65 -5.65
N LEU A 382 -10.36 24.17 -6.07
CA LEU A 382 -9.96 24.24 -7.48
C LEU A 382 -10.88 23.33 -8.30
N SER A 383 -11.40 23.83 -9.42
CA SER A 383 -12.12 22.97 -10.36
C SER A 383 -11.21 21.84 -10.85
N LEU A 384 -11.78 20.64 -11.05
CA LEU A 384 -11.05 19.54 -11.69
C LEU A 384 -10.65 19.96 -13.11
N PRO A 385 -9.35 19.99 -13.44
CA PRO A 385 -8.88 20.48 -14.72
C PRO A 385 -9.33 19.58 -15.87
N LEU A 386 -9.67 20.17 -17.01
CA LEU A 386 -9.91 19.45 -18.25
C LEU A 386 -9.02 19.99 -19.38
N PRO A 387 -8.41 19.11 -20.20
CA PRO A 387 -8.33 17.66 -20.01
C PRO A 387 -7.53 17.28 -18.75
N LEU A 388 -7.79 16.10 -18.17
CA LEU A 388 -7.02 15.61 -17.02
C LEU A 388 -5.60 15.28 -17.49
N SER A 389 -4.66 16.15 -17.14
CA SER A 389 -3.27 16.06 -17.59
C SER A 389 -2.35 15.76 -16.41
N LEU A 390 -1.56 14.69 -16.53
CA LEU A 390 -0.70 14.18 -15.47
C LEU A 390 0.77 14.27 -15.91
N ARG A 391 1.58 14.99 -15.15
CA ARG A 391 3.03 15.06 -15.40
C ARG A 391 3.67 13.73 -15.03
N LEU A 392 4.58 13.25 -15.86
CA LEU A 392 5.39 12.08 -15.59
C LEU A 392 6.81 12.44 -15.14
N LEU A 393 7.38 11.54 -14.36
CA LEU A 393 8.78 11.46 -13.96
C LEU A 393 9.33 10.06 -14.32
N PRO A 394 10.64 9.89 -14.54
CA PRO A 394 11.23 8.58 -14.75
C PRO A 394 11.01 7.68 -13.54
N GLY A 395 10.61 6.43 -13.80
CA GLY A 395 10.51 5.38 -12.81
C GLY A 395 11.80 4.57 -12.70
N PRO A 396 11.87 3.59 -11.78
CA PRO A 396 13.09 2.81 -11.55
C PRO A 396 13.50 1.91 -12.71
N GLN A 397 12.59 1.52 -13.60
CA GLN A 397 12.88 0.75 -14.82
C GLN A 397 12.67 1.62 -16.07
N PHE A 398 13.09 2.88 -16.03
CA PHE A 398 12.91 3.81 -17.13
C PHE A 398 13.50 3.30 -18.45
N THR A 399 12.73 3.44 -19.51
CA THR A 399 13.18 3.27 -20.90
C THR A 399 12.62 4.43 -21.72
N GLU A 400 13.42 4.93 -22.67
CA GLU A 400 12.98 5.97 -23.61
C GLU A 400 11.73 5.56 -24.42
N GLU A 401 11.63 4.28 -24.77
CA GLU A 401 10.49 3.74 -25.53
C GLU A 401 9.19 3.80 -24.73
N ALA A 402 9.16 3.26 -23.51
CA ALA A 402 8.00 3.37 -22.62
C ALA A 402 7.62 4.82 -22.34
N TRP A 403 8.61 5.70 -22.14
CA TRP A 403 8.37 7.12 -21.92
C TRP A 403 7.67 7.76 -23.11
N ARG A 404 8.16 7.53 -24.34
CA ARG A 404 7.53 8.05 -25.57
C ARG A 404 6.14 7.48 -25.77
N ALA A 405 5.94 6.19 -25.48
CA ALA A 405 4.63 5.54 -25.57
C ALA A 405 3.59 6.22 -24.67
N PHE A 406 3.93 6.52 -23.40
CA PHE A 406 3.03 7.27 -22.52
C PHE A 406 2.71 8.67 -23.02
N LEU A 407 3.64 9.35 -23.68
CA LEU A 407 3.45 10.71 -24.21
C LEU A 407 2.81 10.75 -25.60
N SER A 408 2.65 9.60 -26.26
CA SER A 408 2.20 9.51 -27.65
C SER A 408 0.70 9.80 -27.85
N GLY A 409 -0.11 9.62 -26.82
CA GLY A 409 -1.56 9.68 -26.94
C GLY A 409 -2.29 9.70 -25.60
N ALA A 410 -3.61 9.82 -25.68
CA ALA A 410 -4.48 9.77 -24.51
C ALA A 410 -4.71 8.32 -24.06
N PHE A 411 -4.86 8.15 -22.75
CA PHE A 411 -5.28 6.91 -22.12
C PHE A 411 -6.68 7.08 -21.57
N ARG A 412 -7.46 5.99 -21.56
CA ARG A 412 -8.76 5.92 -20.94
C ARG A 412 -8.68 5.06 -19.68
N VAL A 413 -9.29 5.53 -18.60
CA VAL A 413 -9.40 4.74 -17.37
C VAL A 413 -10.34 3.56 -17.62
N VAL A 414 -9.85 2.34 -17.42
CA VAL A 414 -10.68 1.12 -17.45
C VAL A 414 -11.34 0.91 -16.09
N ARG A 415 -10.51 0.95 -15.04
CA ARG A 415 -10.91 0.70 -13.66
C ARG A 415 -10.10 1.62 -12.75
N ALA A 416 -10.74 2.13 -11.70
CA ALA A 416 -10.09 2.98 -10.71
C ALA A 416 -10.61 2.64 -9.30
N ASP A 417 -9.70 2.24 -8.43
CA ASP A 417 -9.95 1.97 -7.02
C ASP A 417 -8.79 2.53 -6.17
N ARG A 418 -8.78 2.20 -4.87
CA ARG A 418 -7.75 2.68 -3.95
C ARG A 418 -6.36 2.04 -4.17
N MET A 419 -6.30 0.87 -4.81
CA MET A 419 -5.06 0.20 -5.15
C MET A 419 -4.42 0.86 -6.37
N GLY A 420 -5.21 1.21 -7.38
CA GLY A 420 -4.68 1.84 -8.58
C GLY A 420 -5.69 2.20 -9.66
N VAL A 421 -5.15 2.74 -10.76
CA VAL A 421 -5.88 3.15 -11.96
C VAL A 421 -5.37 2.38 -13.16
N GLU A 422 -6.19 1.48 -13.70
CA GLU A 422 -5.89 0.66 -14.88
C GLU A 422 -6.22 1.44 -16.15
N LEU A 423 -5.30 1.43 -17.12
CA LEU A 423 -5.35 2.28 -18.31
C LEU A 423 -5.48 1.48 -19.60
N LEU A 424 -6.26 2.00 -20.54
CA LEU A 424 -6.36 1.54 -21.93
C LEU A 424 -5.90 2.66 -22.85
N GLY A 425 -4.96 2.39 -23.75
CA GLY A 425 -4.40 3.41 -24.65
C GLY A 425 -3.29 2.82 -25.51
N PRO A 426 -2.33 3.65 -25.95
CA PRO A 426 -1.12 3.19 -26.64
C PRO A 426 -0.46 2.00 -25.95
N GLU A 427 0.10 1.09 -26.74
CA GLU A 427 0.92 0.00 -26.21
C GLU A 427 2.19 0.57 -25.59
N VAL A 428 2.52 0.09 -24.39
CA VAL A 428 3.70 0.53 -23.64
C VAL A 428 4.54 -0.70 -23.34
N PRO A 429 5.83 -0.72 -23.71
CA PRO A 429 6.71 -1.83 -23.37
C PRO A 429 6.84 -1.94 -21.85
N GLY A 430 6.62 -3.15 -21.35
CA GLY A 430 6.70 -3.50 -19.95
C GLY A 430 7.81 -4.50 -19.64
N GLY A 431 7.75 -5.10 -18.46
CA GLY A 431 8.72 -6.10 -18.04
C GLY A 431 8.41 -6.69 -16.68
N GLU A 432 9.18 -7.70 -16.31
CA GLU A 432 9.08 -8.38 -15.01
C GLU A 432 10.47 -8.76 -14.51
N GLY A 433 10.67 -8.69 -13.19
CA GLY A 433 11.89 -9.11 -12.52
C GLY A 433 11.64 -9.47 -11.06
N LEU A 434 12.70 -9.44 -10.23
CA LEU A 434 12.56 -9.59 -8.79
C LEU A 434 11.64 -8.51 -8.22
N SER A 435 10.88 -8.88 -7.19
CA SER A 435 10.01 -7.93 -6.51
C SER A 435 10.84 -6.85 -5.84
N GLU A 436 10.42 -5.61 -6.01
CA GLU A 436 11.01 -4.46 -5.31
C GLU A 436 9.90 -3.60 -4.73
N ALA A 437 10.26 -2.71 -3.81
CA ALA A 437 9.31 -1.77 -3.24
C ALA A 437 8.63 -0.94 -4.33
N THR A 438 7.31 -0.79 -4.24
CA THR A 438 6.53 -0.03 -5.20
C THR A 438 6.47 1.44 -4.77
N PRO A 439 6.81 2.40 -5.65
CA PRO A 439 6.70 3.82 -5.33
C PRO A 439 5.24 4.27 -5.52
N LEU A 440 4.74 5.18 -4.67
CA LEU A 440 3.42 5.78 -4.90
C LEU A 440 3.43 6.55 -6.24
N GLY A 441 2.38 6.36 -7.04
CA GLY A 441 2.28 6.92 -8.39
C GLY A 441 3.10 6.19 -9.45
N GLY A 442 3.85 5.14 -9.09
CA GLY A 442 4.56 4.32 -10.07
C GLY A 442 3.57 3.68 -11.03
N VAL A 443 3.88 3.68 -12.32
CA VAL A 443 3.01 3.07 -13.33
C VAL A 443 3.58 1.70 -13.67
N GLN A 444 2.94 0.65 -13.16
CA GLN A 444 3.31 -0.74 -13.46
C GLN A 444 2.91 -1.10 -14.89
N VAL A 445 3.83 -1.70 -15.63
CA VAL A 445 3.60 -2.22 -16.97
C VAL A 445 4.11 -3.67 -17.02
N PRO A 446 3.22 -4.67 -17.01
CA PRO A 446 3.61 -6.07 -17.14
C PRO A 446 4.14 -6.38 -18.55
N PRO A 447 4.82 -7.52 -18.78
CA PRO A 447 5.25 -7.93 -20.12
C PRO A 447 4.10 -8.03 -21.12
N SER A 448 2.91 -8.43 -20.64
CA SER A 448 1.65 -8.39 -21.37
C SER A 448 0.54 -7.90 -20.44
N GLY A 449 -0.29 -6.98 -20.92
CA GLY A 449 -1.39 -6.40 -20.17
C GLY A 449 -1.38 -4.88 -20.17
N ARG A 450 -2.23 -4.31 -19.31
CA ARG A 450 -2.48 -2.87 -19.26
C ARG A 450 -1.62 -2.17 -18.22
N PRO A 451 -1.20 -0.91 -18.45
CA PRO A 451 -0.58 -0.09 -17.43
C PRO A 451 -1.50 0.12 -16.21
N LEU A 452 -0.93 0.06 -15.01
CA LEU A 452 -1.62 0.29 -13.74
C LEU A 452 -0.88 1.36 -12.93
N VAL A 453 -1.50 2.51 -12.70
CA VAL A 453 -0.94 3.53 -11.80
C VAL A 453 -1.21 3.13 -10.35
N LEU A 454 -0.17 3.00 -9.54
CA LEU A 454 -0.28 2.54 -8.16
C LEU A 454 -0.63 3.68 -7.19
N LEU A 455 -1.68 3.48 -6.39
CA LEU A 455 -2.20 4.46 -5.43
C LEU A 455 -1.99 4.00 -3.97
N ALA A 456 -2.78 4.54 -3.03
CA ALA A 456 -2.52 4.48 -1.61
C ALA A 456 -2.62 3.05 -1.02
N ASP A 457 -3.47 2.20 -1.59
CA ASP A 457 -3.69 0.81 -1.15
C ASP A 457 -2.92 -0.21 -2.02
N LYS A 458 -1.92 0.27 -2.78
CA LYS A 458 -1.02 -0.59 -3.57
C LYS A 458 -0.30 -1.59 -2.66
N GLY A 459 0.07 -2.75 -3.22
CA GLY A 459 0.97 -3.68 -2.52
C GLY A 459 2.35 -3.08 -2.32
N SER A 460 3.00 -3.36 -1.20
CA SER A 460 4.31 -2.78 -0.89
C SER A 460 5.40 -3.25 -1.85
N LEU A 461 5.32 -4.49 -2.33
CA LEU A 461 6.25 -5.08 -3.27
C LEU A 461 5.59 -5.46 -4.61
N GLY A 462 6.37 -5.42 -5.69
CA GLY A 462 5.93 -5.92 -7.00
C GLY A 462 7.07 -6.05 -8.02
N GLY A 463 7.02 -7.13 -8.81
CA GLY A 463 8.05 -7.47 -9.81
C GLY A 463 7.85 -6.84 -11.19
N TYR A 464 6.68 -6.27 -11.48
CA TYR A 464 6.45 -5.61 -12.78
C TYR A 464 7.23 -4.30 -12.91
N ALA A 465 7.68 -4.03 -14.13
CA ALA A 465 8.45 -2.84 -14.47
C ALA A 465 7.63 -1.58 -14.21
N LYS A 466 8.31 -0.55 -13.73
CA LYS A 466 7.73 0.77 -13.45
C LYS A 466 8.53 1.81 -14.23
N PRO A 467 8.33 1.94 -15.55
CA PRO A 467 9.16 2.81 -16.38
C PRO A 467 8.95 4.30 -16.10
N VAL A 468 7.76 4.67 -15.62
CA VAL A 468 7.40 6.05 -15.28
C VAL A 468 6.70 6.12 -13.93
N ARG A 469 6.63 7.32 -13.38
CA ARG A 469 5.89 7.65 -12.16
C ARG A 469 5.13 8.95 -12.37
N VAL A 470 3.88 9.00 -11.93
CA VAL A 470 3.09 10.24 -11.92
C VAL A 470 3.69 11.22 -10.92
N HIS A 471 3.75 12.49 -11.31
CA HIS A 471 4.28 13.56 -10.47
C HIS A 471 3.47 13.64 -9.16
N PRO A 472 4.11 13.73 -7.98
CA PRO A 472 3.42 13.68 -6.69
C PRO A 472 2.33 14.76 -6.51
N GLU A 473 2.49 15.91 -7.15
CA GLU A 473 1.49 16.99 -7.11
C GLU A 473 0.23 16.73 -7.94
N ASP A 474 0.24 15.72 -8.81
CA ASP A 474 -0.87 15.36 -9.68
C ASP A 474 -1.61 14.11 -9.18
N LEU A 475 -1.08 13.40 -8.16
CA LEU A 475 -1.67 12.17 -7.63
C LEU A 475 -3.09 12.34 -7.09
N TRP A 476 -3.42 13.52 -6.55
CA TRP A 476 -4.77 13.80 -6.07
C TRP A 476 -5.82 13.74 -7.18
N LEU A 477 -5.44 14.01 -8.44
CA LEU A 477 -6.35 13.88 -9.59
C LEU A 477 -6.77 12.43 -9.78
N LEU A 478 -5.83 11.48 -9.61
CA LEU A 478 -6.11 10.05 -9.69
C LEU A 478 -7.02 9.55 -8.56
N GLY A 479 -7.09 10.27 -7.43
CA GLY A 479 -8.07 10.02 -6.38
C GLY A 479 -9.52 10.31 -6.82
N GLN A 480 -9.70 11.05 -7.91
CA GLN A 480 -10.98 11.58 -8.41
C GLN A 480 -11.39 11.04 -9.79
N VAL A 481 -10.58 10.16 -10.41
CA VAL A 481 -10.92 9.61 -11.74
C VAL A 481 -11.98 8.52 -11.66
N TRP A 482 -12.73 8.35 -12.75
CA TRP A 482 -13.77 7.35 -12.93
C TRP A 482 -13.51 6.49 -14.17
N PRO A 483 -14.08 5.27 -14.26
CA PRO A 483 -14.09 4.49 -15.49
C PRO A 483 -14.57 5.31 -16.69
N GLY A 484 -13.76 5.33 -17.73
CA GLY A 484 -14.01 6.06 -18.96
C GLY A 484 -13.42 7.48 -19.01
N ALA A 485 -12.88 8.02 -17.92
CA ALA A 485 -12.17 9.28 -17.93
C ALA A 485 -10.95 9.23 -18.87
N GLU A 486 -10.73 10.29 -19.64
CA GLU A 486 -9.54 10.45 -20.49
C GLU A 486 -8.41 11.12 -19.70
N LEU A 487 -7.22 10.55 -19.75
CA LEU A 487 -5.98 11.03 -19.16
C LEU A 487 -4.96 11.31 -20.25
N LYS A 488 -4.27 12.46 -20.16
CA LYS A 488 -3.12 12.77 -21.01
C LYS A 488 -1.87 12.85 -20.15
N PHE A 489 -0.81 12.17 -20.56
CA PHE A 489 0.47 12.28 -19.89
C PHE A 489 1.33 13.35 -20.55
N THR A 490 2.03 14.13 -19.72
CA THR A 490 2.95 15.16 -20.17
C THR A 490 4.31 14.98 -19.51
N SER A 491 5.35 15.53 -20.12
CA SER A 491 6.66 15.57 -19.49
C SER A 491 6.63 16.54 -18.30
N GLY A 492 6.91 16.05 -17.09
CA GLY A 492 7.12 16.89 -15.91
C GLY A 492 8.45 17.64 -15.91
N PHE A 493 9.32 17.40 -16.90
CA PHE A 493 10.59 18.09 -17.03
C PHE A 493 10.44 19.45 -17.72
N ASN A 494 10.88 20.52 -17.04
CA ASN A 494 11.39 21.69 -17.76
C ASN A 494 12.69 21.29 -18.48
N ARG A 495 12.88 21.77 -19.72
CA ARG A 495 14.07 21.49 -20.55
C ARG A 495 15.41 21.76 -19.83
N GLU A 496 15.42 22.63 -18.83
CA GLU A 496 16.59 22.97 -18.00
C GLU A 496 16.92 21.93 -16.89
N GLN A 497 16.00 21.01 -16.56
CA GLN A 497 16.15 20.07 -15.44
C GLN A 497 16.65 18.66 -15.84
N LYS A 498 17.27 18.51 -17.01
CA LYS A 498 17.79 17.23 -17.55
C LYS A 498 18.78 16.46 -16.63
N HIS A 499 19.21 17.04 -15.51
CA HIS A 499 20.28 16.52 -14.65
C HIS A 499 19.87 16.15 -13.20
N LYS A 500 18.57 16.04 -12.86
CA LYS A 500 18.21 15.67 -11.47
C LYS A 500 18.32 14.16 -11.21
N MET A 501 19.40 13.84 -10.48
CA MET A 501 19.76 12.65 -9.69
C MET A 501 18.93 11.36 -9.93
N PRO A 502 19.59 10.26 -10.32
CA PRO A 502 18.92 9.02 -10.72
C PRO A 502 18.06 8.47 -9.58
N ILE A 503 16.90 7.91 -9.94
CA ILE A 503 15.97 7.31 -8.98
C ILE A 503 16.58 6.05 -8.34
N ARG A 504 17.50 5.37 -9.03
CA ARG A 504 18.34 4.29 -8.49
C ARG A 504 19.75 4.81 -8.25
N LEU A 505 20.25 4.65 -7.03
CA LEU A 505 21.59 5.02 -6.63
C LEU A 505 22.35 3.75 -6.23
N PRO A 506 23.39 3.36 -6.99
CA PRO A 506 24.34 2.35 -6.52
C PRO A 506 24.97 2.83 -5.21
N TRP A 507 25.03 1.94 -4.21
CA TRP A 507 25.53 2.27 -2.88
C TRP A 507 26.97 2.78 -2.92
N GLU A 508 27.80 2.22 -3.81
CA GLU A 508 29.20 2.61 -3.99
C GLU A 508 29.36 4.10 -4.33
N ARG A 509 28.38 4.68 -5.04
CA ARG A 509 28.38 6.09 -5.45
C ARG A 509 27.88 7.04 -4.37
N VAL A 510 27.10 6.52 -3.41
CA VAL A 510 26.57 7.31 -2.29
C VAL A 510 27.64 7.47 -1.21
N ASN A 511 28.53 6.48 -1.06
CA ASN A 511 29.59 6.50 -0.06
C ASN A 511 30.95 6.01 -0.61
N PRO A 512 31.61 6.78 -1.50
CA PRO A 512 32.83 6.35 -2.20
C PRO A 512 34.08 6.23 -1.31
N GLN A 513 34.05 6.75 -0.07
CA GLN A 513 35.24 6.77 0.81
C GLN A 513 35.50 5.44 1.54
N ARG A 514 34.69 4.39 1.38
CA ARG A 514 34.76 3.19 2.23
C ARG A 514 34.56 1.85 1.52
N LEU A 515 34.88 1.76 0.22
CA LEU A 515 35.05 0.49 -0.52
C LEU A 515 36.54 0.11 -0.69
N ARG A 516 37.41 0.66 0.16
CA ARG A 516 38.83 0.27 0.25
C ARG A 516 39.10 -0.44 1.56
#